data_AF-A0A949V700-F1
#
_entry.id   AF-A0A949V700-F1
#
_cell.length_a   1.000
_cell.length_b   1.000
_cell.length_c   1.000
_cell.angle_alpha   90.00
_cell.angle_beta   90.00
_cell.angle_gamma   90.00
#
_symmetry.space_group_name_H-M   'P 1'
#
loop_
_entity.id
_entity.type
_entity.pdbx_description
1 polymer ?
#
loop_
_entity_poly.entity_id
_entity_poly.type
_entity_poly.pdbx_seq_one_letter_code
_entity_poly.pdbx_strand_id
1 'polypeptide(L)'
;GHWVDAVILDMQMPGLSGEETGQRIKNDPTLAALPLILLTSSAMRGDAERLSASGFSGYLTKPIKDKLLHACLEAVFRPESTGEPQNPALITRHSLVEEARHASILLVEDNATNQKLALILLKKLGHRADLANNGQEALQKLAEKRYDMVLMDCRMPVMDGFEAPPIVRAGQAGVLDPKVPII
;
A
#
# COMPACT_ATOMS: atom_id res chain seq x y z
N GLY A 1 10.11 -14.83 -1.72
CA GLY A 1 9.31 -13.80 -1.01
C GLY A 1 8.85 -12.80 -2.04
N HIS A 2 7.63 -12.30 -1.91
CA HIS A 2 7.07 -11.29 -2.80
C HIS A 2 7.88 -9.99 -2.72
N TRP A 3 7.91 -9.21 -3.80
CA TRP A 3 8.68 -7.97 -3.83
C TRP A 3 7.93 -6.75 -3.28
N VAL A 4 6.61 -6.88 -3.18
CA VAL A 4 5.69 -5.90 -2.58
C VAL A 4 4.99 -6.54 -1.39
N ASP A 5 4.41 -5.72 -0.52
CA ASP A 5 3.80 -6.15 0.74
C ASP A 5 2.27 -6.00 0.74
N ALA A 6 1.71 -5.19 -0.17
CA ALA A 6 0.29 -5.16 -0.49
C ALA A 6 0.10 -4.59 -1.91
N VAL A 7 -1.12 -4.72 -2.44
CA VAL A 7 -1.51 -4.08 -3.70
C VAL A 7 -2.85 -3.39 -3.54
N ILE A 8 -2.95 -2.16 -4.04
CA ILE A 8 -4.19 -1.42 -4.15
C ILE A 8 -4.63 -1.43 -5.62
N LEU A 9 -5.83 -1.94 -5.89
CA LEU A 9 -6.37 -2.09 -7.24
C LEU A 9 -7.58 -1.18 -7.45
N ASP A 10 -7.67 -0.55 -8.62
CA ASP A 10 -8.92 0.09 -9.05
C ASP A 10 -9.88 -0.96 -9.62
N MET A 11 -11.16 -0.92 -9.22
CA MET A 11 -12.21 -1.76 -9.79
C MET A 11 -12.40 -1.49 -11.28
N GLN A 12 -12.38 -0.22 -11.67
CA GLN A 12 -12.64 0.21 -13.04
C GLN A 12 -11.32 0.45 -13.76
N MET A 13 -10.83 -0.58 -14.47
CA MET A 13 -9.64 -0.49 -15.31
C MET A 13 -9.98 -0.93 -16.74
N PRO A 14 -9.37 -0.31 -17.77
CA PRO A 14 -9.55 -0.75 -19.15
C PRO A 14 -8.96 -2.15 -19.35
N GLY A 15 -9.68 -3.01 -20.06
CA GLY A 15 -9.29 -4.40 -20.28
C GLY A 15 -9.80 -5.32 -19.19
N LEU A 16 -9.05 -5.45 -18.09
CA LEU A 16 -9.36 -6.36 -16.99
C LEU A 16 -9.81 -5.55 -15.76
N SER A 17 -10.93 -5.91 -15.14
CA SER A 17 -11.39 -5.24 -13.92
C SER A 17 -10.44 -5.48 -12.73
N GLY A 18 -10.55 -4.65 -11.70
CA GLY A 18 -9.79 -4.85 -10.47
C GLY A 18 -10.09 -6.16 -9.77
N GLU A 19 -11.35 -6.60 -9.79
CA GLU A 19 -11.76 -7.89 -9.21
C GLU A 19 -11.15 -9.07 -9.98
N GLU A 20 -11.22 -9.06 -11.32
CA GLU A 20 -10.60 -10.09 -12.15
C GLU A 20 -9.08 -10.10 -12.03
N THR A 21 -8.45 -8.92 -11.93
CA THR A 21 -7.01 -8.79 -11.69
C THR A 21 -6.63 -9.40 -10.34
N GLY A 22 -7.39 -9.08 -9.29
CA GLY A 22 -7.18 -9.64 -7.96
C GLY A 22 -7.34 -11.16 -7.94
N GLN A 23 -8.32 -11.71 -8.64
CA GLN A 23 -8.49 -13.17 -8.77
C GLN A 23 -7.31 -13.82 -9.48
N ARG A 24 -6.74 -13.20 -10.52
CA ARG A 24 -5.51 -13.70 -11.16
C ARG A 24 -4.32 -13.69 -10.20
N ILE A 25 -4.16 -12.62 -9.42
CA ILE A 25 -3.12 -12.53 -8.40
C ILE A 25 -3.31 -13.62 -7.34
N LYS A 26 -4.55 -13.89 -6.91
CA LYS A 26 -4.84 -14.94 -5.92
C LYS A 26 -4.67 -16.36 -6.46
N ASN A 27 -4.85 -16.57 -7.76
CA ASN A 27 -4.63 -17.87 -8.41
C ASN A 27 -3.15 -18.14 -8.72
N ASP A 28 -2.27 -17.13 -8.65
CA ASP A 28 -0.83 -17.31 -8.77
C ASP A 28 -0.26 -17.75 -7.41
N PRO A 29 0.29 -18.97 -7.27
CA PRO A 29 0.85 -19.45 -6.00
C PRO A 29 1.96 -18.57 -5.45
N THR A 30 2.65 -17.85 -6.34
CA THR A 30 3.74 -16.94 -5.98
C THR A 30 3.26 -15.55 -5.59
N LEU A 31 1.96 -15.26 -5.59
CA LEU A 31 1.38 -13.97 -5.21
C LEU A 31 0.13 -14.10 -4.30
N ALA A 32 -0.41 -15.31 -4.12
CA ALA A 32 -1.67 -15.55 -3.41
C ALA A 32 -1.71 -15.01 -1.97
N ALA A 33 -0.56 -14.93 -1.30
CA ALA A 33 -0.45 -14.41 0.06
C ALA A 33 -0.45 -12.86 0.13
N LEU A 34 -0.30 -12.16 -1.00
CA LEU A 34 -0.29 -10.69 -1.01
C LEU A 34 -1.65 -10.12 -0.57
N PRO A 35 -1.69 -9.23 0.42
CA PRO A 35 -2.90 -8.48 0.73
C PRO A 35 -3.35 -7.64 -0.46
N LEU A 36 -4.64 -7.73 -0.80
CA LEU A 36 -5.24 -6.98 -1.90
C LEU A 36 -6.34 -6.05 -1.37
N ILE A 37 -6.25 -4.78 -1.73
CA ILE A 37 -7.25 -3.76 -1.38
C ILE A 37 -7.90 -3.25 -2.67
N LEU A 38 -9.23 -3.34 -2.78
CA LEU A 38 -9.95 -2.87 -3.97
C LEU A 38 -10.53 -1.45 -3.75
N LEU A 39 -10.39 -0.58 -4.75
CA LEU A 39 -11.01 0.73 -4.79
C LEU A 39 -12.21 0.71 -5.74
N THR A 40 -13.42 0.95 -5.24
CA THR A 40 -14.66 0.93 -6.04
C THR A 40 -15.39 2.28 -6.00
N SER A 41 -16.07 2.67 -7.07
CA SER A 41 -16.91 3.89 -7.08
C SER A 41 -18.23 3.73 -6.34
N SER A 42 -18.65 2.51 -6.06
CA SER A 42 -19.90 2.23 -5.35
C SER A 42 -19.78 0.93 -4.57
N ALA A 43 -20.23 0.95 -3.31
CA ALA A 43 -20.39 -0.27 -2.52
C ALA A 43 -21.84 -0.72 -2.57
N MET A 44 -22.05 -1.98 -2.88
CA MET A 44 -23.35 -2.65 -2.87
C MET A 44 -23.45 -3.59 -1.67
N ARG A 45 -24.69 -3.85 -1.24
CA ARG A 45 -24.96 -4.86 -0.22
C ARG A 45 -24.51 -6.23 -0.77
N GLY A 46 -23.64 -6.92 -0.04
CA GLY A 46 -23.05 -8.19 -0.46
C GLY A 46 -21.62 -8.08 -1.01
N ASP A 47 -21.11 -6.87 -1.27
CA ASP A 47 -19.73 -6.70 -1.76
C ASP A 47 -18.68 -7.21 -0.77
N ALA A 48 -18.89 -6.99 0.53
CA ALA A 48 -17.96 -7.46 1.56
C ALA A 48 -17.78 -8.99 1.52
N GLU A 49 -18.88 -9.75 1.46
CA GLU A 49 -18.86 -11.21 1.39
C GLU A 49 -18.25 -11.68 0.06
N ARG A 50 -18.67 -11.09 -1.06
CA ARG A 50 -18.17 -11.43 -2.40
C ARG A 50 -16.66 -11.18 -2.53
N LEU A 51 -16.19 -10.01 -2.15
CA LEU A 51 -14.78 -9.63 -2.27
C LEU A 51 -13.90 -10.42 -1.29
N SER A 52 -14.40 -10.69 -0.08
CA SER A 52 -13.72 -11.58 0.86
C SER A 52 -13.61 -13.01 0.30
N ALA A 53 -14.67 -13.56 -0.29
CA ALA A 53 -14.64 -14.87 -0.95
C ALA A 53 -13.68 -14.91 -2.16
N SER A 54 -13.50 -13.78 -2.85
CA SER A 54 -12.50 -13.59 -3.91
C SER A 54 -11.07 -13.36 -3.38
N GLY A 55 -10.87 -13.36 -2.05
CA GLY A 55 -9.56 -13.25 -1.40
C GLY A 55 -9.06 -11.83 -1.15
N PHE A 56 -9.88 -10.80 -1.33
CA PHE A 56 -9.48 -9.42 -0.99
C PHE A 56 -9.39 -9.22 0.52
N SER A 57 -8.34 -8.52 0.95
CA SER A 57 -8.09 -8.16 2.35
C SER A 57 -8.86 -6.91 2.76
N GLY A 58 -9.30 -6.10 1.80
CA GLY A 58 -10.14 -4.93 2.05
C GLY A 58 -10.71 -4.34 0.78
N TYR A 59 -11.70 -3.45 0.94
CA TYR A 59 -12.19 -2.60 -0.15
C TYR A 59 -12.62 -1.24 0.37
N LEU A 60 -12.45 -0.20 -0.46
CA LEU A 60 -12.75 1.18 -0.14
C LEU A 60 -13.57 1.82 -1.25
N THR A 61 -14.53 2.67 -0.88
CA THR A 61 -15.30 3.45 -1.84
C THR A 61 -14.61 4.76 -2.19
N LYS A 62 -14.62 5.13 -3.46
CA LYS A 62 -14.22 6.45 -3.96
C LYS A 62 -15.36 7.47 -3.72
N PRO A 63 -15.04 8.74 -3.39
CA PRO A 63 -13.72 9.25 -3.07
C PRO A 63 -13.23 8.65 -1.75
N ILE A 64 -11.96 8.21 -1.76
CA ILE A 64 -11.35 7.55 -0.60
C ILE A 64 -11.28 8.58 0.53
N LYS A 65 -11.88 8.24 1.67
CA LYS A 65 -11.80 9.07 2.87
C LYS A 65 -10.51 8.72 3.61
N ASP A 66 -9.71 9.73 3.91
CA ASP A 66 -8.40 9.66 4.59
C ASP A 66 -8.39 8.67 5.77
N LYS A 67 -9.37 8.79 6.69
CA LYS A 67 -9.48 7.92 7.88
C LYS A 67 -9.73 6.45 7.54
N LEU A 68 -10.46 6.18 6.46
CA LEU A 68 -10.77 4.81 6.05
C LEU A 68 -9.58 4.15 5.36
N LEU A 69 -8.79 4.91 4.59
CA LEU A 69 -7.55 4.39 4.00
C LEU A 69 -6.54 4.02 5.09
N HIS A 70 -6.31 4.93 6.04
CA HIS A 70 -5.40 4.66 7.16
C HIS A 70 -5.83 3.43 7.95
N ALA A 71 -7.10 3.35 8.37
CA ALA A 71 -7.61 2.20 9.11
C ALA A 71 -7.53 0.89 8.30
N CYS A 72 -7.72 0.96 6.97
CA CYS A 72 -7.60 -0.19 6.09
C CYS A 72 -6.15 -0.69 6.02
N LEU A 73 -5.19 0.21 5.79
CA LEU A 73 -3.77 -0.13 5.76
C LEU A 73 -3.30 -0.67 7.12
N GLU A 74 -3.69 -0.04 8.23
CA GLU A 74 -3.39 -0.56 9.58
C GLU A 74 -3.97 -1.96 9.81
N ALA A 75 -5.19 -2.22 9.35
CA ALA A 75 -5.82 -3.53 9.49
C ALA A 75 -5.11 -4.59 8.62
N VAL A 76 -4.65 -4.21 7.43
CA VAL A 76 -3.96 -5.09 6.47
C VAL A 76 -2.53 -5.41 6.90
N PHE A 77 -1.81 -4.45 7.48
CA PHE A 77 -0.42 -4.59 7.91
C PHE A 77 -0.26 -4.95 9.40
N ARG A 78 -1.35 -5.04 10.17
CA ARG A 78 -1.27 -5.60 11.52
C ARG A 78 -0.77 -7.03 11.40
N PRO A 79 0.37 -7.38 12.02
CA PRO A 79 0.80 -8.76 12.04
C PRO A 79 -0.34 -9.57 12.66
N GLU A 80 -0.72 -10.68 12.03
CA GLU A 80 -1.51 -11.70 12.71
C GLU A 80 -0.71 -12.14 13.92
N SER A 81 -0.96 -11.48 15.05
CA SER A 81 -0.45 -11.89 16.33
C SER A 81 -1.08 -13.25 16.57
N THR A 82 -0.26 -14.28 16.43
CA THR A 82 -0.32 -15.59 17.08
C THR A 82 -1.53 -15.76 17.99
N GLY A 83 -2.37 -16.76 17.68
CA GLY A 83 -3.65 -17.06 18.33
C GLY A 83 -3.61 -17.22 19.85
N GLU A 84 -3.45 -16.12 20.58
CA GLU A 84 -3.75 -15.98 22.00
C GLU A 84 -4.92 -15.01 22.19
N PRO A 85 -5.90 -15.33 23.05
CA PRO A 85 -7.01 -14.44 23.34
C PRO A 85 -6.52 -13.28 24.20
N GLN A 86 -6.18 -12.16 23.56
CA GLN A 86 -5.77 -10.96 24.27
C GLN A 86 -6.99 -10.14 24.70
N ASN A 87 -7.15 -10.11 26.03
CA ASN A 87 -7.97 -9.21 26.84
C ASN A 87 -8.09 -7.80 26.22
N PRO A 88 -9.30 -7.22 26.09
CA PRO A 88 -9.47 -5.92 25.44
C PRO A 88 -8.99 -4.82 26.40
N ALA A 89 -7.69 -4.53 26.39
CA ALA A 89 -7.22 -3.25 26.87
C ALA A 89 -7.89 -2.21 25.97
N LEU A 90 -8.84 -1.47 26.55
CA LEU A 90 -9.59 -0.41 25.89
C LEU A 90 -8.61 0.48 25.09
N ILE A 91 -8.61 0.30 23.77
CA ILE A 91 -8.02 1.25 22.84
C ILE A 91 -8.93 2.48 22.90
N THR A 92 -8.67 3.35 23.87
CA THR A 92 -9.42 4.59 23.98
C THR A 92 -9.04 5.47 22.79
N ARG A 93 -9.99 6.29 22.35
CA ARG A 93 -9.81 7.27 21.27
C ARG A 93 -8.63 8.24 21.53
N HIS A 94 -8.17 8.35 22.78
CA HIS A 94 -7.03 9.18 23.19
C HIS A 94 -5.69 8.51 22.90
N SER A 95 -5.55 7.20 23.19
CA SER A 95 -4.32 6.42 22.91
C SER A 95 -4.02 6.26 21.40
N LEU A 96 -5.05 6.20 20.53
CA LEU A 96 -4.86 6.17 19.06
C LEU A 96 -4.40 7.51 18.48
N VAL A 97 -4.60 8.61 19.19
CA VAL A 97 -4.26 9.97 18.74
C VAL A 97 -2.86 10.37 19.23
N GLU A 98 -2.39 9.82 20.36
CA GLU A 98 -1.05 10.08 20.89
C GLU A 98 0.07 9.24 20.21
N GLU A 99 -0.27 8.11 19.59
CA GLU A 99 0.69 7.21 18.93
C GLU A 99 0.69 7.27 17.40
N ALA A 100 -0.05 8.21 16.78
CA ALA A 100 0.05 8.47 15.35
C ALA A 100 1.43 9.07 15.01
N ARG A 101 2.45 8.21 14.98
CA ARG A 101 3.79 8.56 14.52
C ARG A 101 3.68 9.13 13.12
N HIS A 102 4.26 10.32 12.91
CA HIS A 102 4.45 10.88 11.58
C HIS A 102 5.39 9.97 10.76
N ALA A 103 4.83 8.99 10.06
CA ALA A 103 5.60 8.11 9.17
C ALA A 103 6.35 8.94 8.10
N SER A 104 7.60 8.56 7.82
CA SER A 104 8.41 9.06 6.71
C SER A 104 8.23 8.13 5.51
N ILE A 105 7.47 8.59 4.53
CA ILE A 105 7.07 7.83 3.34
C ILE A 105 7.91 8.26 2.14
N LEU A 106 8.28 7.31 1.28
CA LEU A 106 8.77 7.62 -0.06
C LEU A 106 7.63 7.42 -1.05
N LEU A 107 7.18 8.50 -1.70
CA LEU A 107 6.20 8.44 -2.78
C LEU A 107 6.94 8.36 -4.12
N VAL A 108 6.63 7.36 -4.93
CA VAL A 108 7.21 7.15 -6.26
C VAL A 108 6.09 7.23 -7.30
N GLU A 109 6.05 8.31 -8.06
CA GLU A 109 4.97 8.64 -8.98
C GLU A 109 5.51 9.61 -10.03
N ASP A 110 5.24 9.39 -11.33
CA ASP A 110 5.78 10.22 -12.42
C ASP A 110 4.82 11.35 -12.85
N ASN A 111 3.53 11.24 -12.55
CA ASN A 111 2.55 12.25 -12.92
C ASN A 111 2.45 13.37 -11.87
N ALA A 112 2.88 14.57 -12.23
CA ALA A 112 2.85 15.74 -11.34
C ALA A 112 1.49 16.05 -10.68
N THR A 113 0.37 15.70 -11.34
CA THR A 113 -0.97 15.85 -10.76
C THR A 113 -1.21 14.84 -9.66
N ASN A 114 -0.87 13.57 -9.90
CA ASN A 114 -0.97 12.51 -8.90
C ASN A 114 -0.02 12.76 -7.73
N GLN A 115 1.22 13.17 -8.00
CA GLN A 115 2.20 13.55 -6.97
C GLN A 115 1.61 14.61 -6.03
N LYS A 116 1.08 15.69 -6.59
CA LYS A 116 0.50 16.79 -5.80
C LYS A 116 -0.67 16.33 -4.95
N LEU A 117 -1.56 15.52 -5.52
CA LEU A 117 -2.71 14.97 -4.80
C LEU A 117 -2.25 14.07 -3.64
N ALA A 118 -1.38 13.09 -3.92
CA ALA A 118 -0.87 12.15 -2.94
C ALA A 118 -0.12 12.86 -1.80
N LEU A 119 0.75 13.82 -2.12
CA LEU A 119 1.47 14.61 -1.11
C LEU A 119 0.51 15.42 -0.21
N ILE A 120 -0.56 16.00 -0.76
CA ILE A 120 -1.58 16.70 0.03
C ILE A 120 -2.28 15.74 0.99
N LEU A 121 -2.64 14.54 0.53
CA LEU A 121 -3.31 13.53 1.34
C LEU A 121 -2.40 13.01 2.45
N LEU A 122 -1.16 12.65 2.13
CA LEU A 122 -0.16 12.20 3.11
C LEU A 122 0.11 13.27 4.18
N LYS A 123 0.22 14.54 3.78
CA LYS A 123 0.36 15.66 4.72
C LYS A 123 -0.87 15.84 5.61
N LYS A 124 -2.08 15.72 5.06
CA LYS A 124 -3.33 15.79 5.85
C LYS A 124 -3.45 14.66 6.87
N LEU A 125 -2.87 13.50 6.56
CA LEU A 125 -2.75 12.35 7.47
C LEU A 125 -1.66 12.53 8.53
N GLY A 126 -0.90 13.63 8.50
CA GLY A 126 0.20 13.89 9.43
C GLY A 126 1.52 13.22 9.05
N HIS A 127 1.61 12.58 7.89
CA HIS A 127 2.85 11.94 7.44
C HIS A 127 3.76 12.93 6.71
N ARG A 128 5.05 12.59 6.67
CA ARG A 128 6.05 13.25 5.84
C ARG A 128 6.30 12.38 4.61
N ALA A 129 6.42 12.99 3.45
CA ALA A 129 6.68 12.27 2.22
C ALA A 129 7.78 12.94 1.40
N ASP A 130 8.79 12.17 1.03
CA ASP A 130 9.74 12.56 -0.02
C ASP A 130 9.24 11.99 -1.35
N LEU A 131 9.50 12.70 -2.44
CA LEU A 131 9.05 12.33 -3.79
C LEU A 131 10.21 11.74 -4.60
N ALA A 132 9.93 10.70 -5.39
CA ALA A 132 10.72 10.21 -6.52
C ALA A 132 9.85 10.14 -7.79
N ASN A 133 10.42 10.47 -8.95
CA ASN A 133 9.67 10.53 -10.21
C ASN A 133 9.73 9.23 -11.03
N ASN A 134 10.50 8.23 -10.59
CA ASN A 134 10.64 6.91 -11.19
C ASN A 134 11.38 5.96 -10.22
N GLY A 135 11.46 4.67 -10.58
CA GLY A 135 12.13 3.65 -9.78
C GLY A 135 13.62 3.90 -9.54
N GLN A 136 14.34 4.52 -10.49
CA GLN A 136 15.76 4.82 -10.33
C GLN A 136 16.02 5.90 -9.27
N GLU A 137 15.23 6.98 -9.28
CA GLU A 137 15.29 8.01 -8.23
C GLU A 137 14.86 7.44 -6.87
N ALA A 138 13.91 6.50 -6.86
CA ALA A 138 13.51 5.81 -5.63
C ALA A 138 14.67 5.02 -5.03
N LEU A 139 15.40 4.24 -5.84
CA LEU A 139 16.57 3.49 -5.39
C LEU A 139 17.66 4.42 -4.82
N GLN A 140 17.92 5.56 -5.47
CA GLN A 140 18.87 6.55 -4.95
C GLN A 140 18.45 7.04 -3.56
N LYS A 141 17.19 7.43 -3.38
CA LYS A 141 16.69 7.91 -2.09
C LYS A 141 16.72 6.83 -1.01
N LEU A 142 16.43 5.58 -1.36
CA LEU A 142 16.49 4.44 -0.45
C LEU A 142 17.94 4.09 -0.03
N ALA A 143 18.94 4.49 -0.82
CA ALA A 143 20.35 4.37 -0.47
C ALA A 143 20.83 5.50 0.47
N GLU A 144 20.17 6.66 0.42
CA GLU A 144 20.54 7.84 1.21
C GLU A 144 19.82 7.90 2.57
N LYS A 145 18.56 7.45 2.62
CA LYS A 145 17.67 7.61 3.77
C LYS A 145 16.77 6.38 3.97
N ARG A 146 16.51 6.05 5.25
CA ARG A 146 15.49 5.04 5.62
C ARG A 146 14.09 5.66 5.65
N TYR A 147 13.12 4.88 5.19
CA TYR A 147 11.70 5.23 5.18
C TYR A 147 10.91 4.17 5.93
N ASP A 148 9.75 4.56 6.47
CA ASP A 148 8.82 3.63 7.12
C ASP A 148 8.01 2.85 6.08
N MET A 149 7.84 3.39 4.87
CA MET A 149 7.10 2.77 3.77
C MET A 149 7.42 3.45 2.43
N VAL A 150 7.27 2.71 1.33
CA VAL A 150 7.28 3.20 -0.04
C VAL A 150 5.88 3.01 -0.64
N LEU A 151 5.32 4.07 -1.23
CA LEU A 151 4.14 4.02 -2.08
C LEU A 151 4.59 4.19 -3.52
N MET A 152 4.41 3.18 -4.37
CA MET A 152 5.00 3.14 -5.70
C MET A 152 3.94 2.94 -6.77
N ASP A 153 3.85 3.88 -7.72
CA ASP A 153 3.04 3.65 -8.92
C ASP A 153 3.64 2.52 -9.75
N CYS A 154 2.77 1.70 -10.35
CA CYS A 154 3.17 0.54 -11.12
C CYS A 154 3.80 0.94 -12.46
N ARG A 155 3.36 2.04 -13.08
CA ARG A 155 3.70 2.40 -14.47
C ARG A 155 4.40 3.75 -14.51
N MET A 156 5.72 3.74 -14.61
CA MET A 156 6.53 4.96 -14.68
C MET A 156 7.62 4.82 -15.76
N PRO A 157 8.13 5.91 -16.35
CA PRO A 157 9.26 5.88 -17.28
C PRO A 157 10.57 5.54 -16.55
N VAL A 158 11.61 5.21 -17.33
CA VAL A 158 12.99 4.91 -16.88
C VAL A 158 13.11 3.59 -16.11
N MET A 159 12.35 3.44 -15.03
CA MET A 159 12.24 2.22 -14.24
C MET A 159 10.86 2.20 -13.59
N ASP A 160 10.10 1.15 -13.87
CA ASP A 160 8.71 1.04 -13.41
C ASP A 160 8.58 0.37 -12.03
N GLY A 161 7.34 0.29 -11.53
CA GLY A 161 7.02 -0.27 -10.22
C GLY A 161 7.12 -1.80 -10.13
N PHE A 162 7.40 -2.49 -11.22
CA PHE A 162 7.69 -3.93 -11.23
C PHE A 162 9.20 -4.21 -11.21
N GLU A 163 10.00 -3.30 -11.74
CA GLU A 163 11.45 -3.43 -11.81
C GLU A 163 12.16 -3.02 -10.51
N ALA A 164 11.70 -1.96 -9.84
CA ALA A 164 12.37 -1.43 -8.66
C ALA A 164 12.26 -2.34 -7.40
N PRO A 165 11.08 -2.90 -7.04
CA PRO A 165 10.96 -3.69 -5.81
C PRO A 165 11.89 -4.92 -5.73
N PRO A 166 12.09 -5.71 -6.80
CA PRO A 166 13.08 -6.78 -6.80
C PRO A 166 14.51 -6.32 -6.44
N ILE A 167 14.94 -5.15 -6.93
CA ILE A 167 16.26 -4.58 -6.65
C ILE A 167 16.37 -4.17 -5.18
N VAL A 168 15.32 -3.53 -4.64
CA VAL A 168 15.24 -3.18 -3.20
C VAL A 168 15.38 -4.42 -2.33
N ARG A 169 14.61 -5.46 -2.65
CA ARG A 169 14.58 -6.71 -1.86
C ARG A 169 15.87 -7.50 -1.94
N ALA A 170 16.61 -7.39 -3.04
CA ALA A 170 17.94 -7.95 -3.20
C ALA A 170 19.03 -7.17 -2.44
N GLY A 171 18.70 -6.02 -1.83
CA GLY A 171 19.66 -5.13 -1.16
C GLY A 171 20.69 -4.53 -2.12
N GLN A 172 20.33 -4.40 -3.39
CA GLN A 172 21.18 -3.82 -4.43
C GLN A 172 21.08 -2.29 -4.42
N ALA A 173 21.88 -1.63 -5.25
CA ALA A 173 21.90 -0.16 -5.38
C ALA A 173 22.21 0.63 -4.08
N GLY A 174 22.75 -0.04 -3.06
CA GLY A 174 23.10 0.60 -1.78
C GLY A 174 21.91 0.85 -0.84
N VAL A 175 20.75 0.24 -1.13
CA VAL A 175 19.53 0.37 -0.32
C VAL A 175 19.80 0.06 1.15
N LEU A 176 19.46 1.01 2.03
CA LEU A 176 19.70 0.90 3.47
C LEU A 176 18.77 -0.11 4.16
N ASP A 177 17.55 -0.26 3.65
CA ASP A 177 16.54 -1.16 4.21
C ASP A 177 15.86 -2.02 3.12
N PRO A 178 16.37 -3.23 2.86
CA PRO A 178 15.76 -4.14 1.89
C PRO A 178 14.36 -4.63 2.30
N LYS A 179 13.97 -4.44 3.57
CA LYS A 179 12.69 -4.90 4.14
C LYS A 179 11.67 -3.77 4.29
N VAL A 180 11.97 -2.56 3.83
CA VAL A 180 11.00 -1.45 3.83
C VAL A 180 9.70 -1.90 3.15
N PRO A 181 8.52 -1.69 3.76
CA PRO A 181 7.25 -2.01 3.13
C PRO A 181 7.08 -1.27 1.81
N ILE A 182 6.70 -1.98 0.75
CA ILE A 182 6.42 -1.42 -0.58
C ILE A 182 4.97 -1.77 -0.94
N ILE A 183 4.18 -0.74 -1.27
CA ILE A 183 2.80 -0.85 -1.76
C ILE A 183 2.73 -0.31 -3.17
#